data_AF-A0A7T8H3E5-F1
#
_entry.id   AF-A0A7T8H3E5-F1
#
_cell.length_a   1.000
_cell.length_b   1.000
_cell.length_c   1.000
_cell.angle_alpha   90.00
_cell.angle_beta   90.00
_cell.angle_gamma   90.00
#
_symmetry.space_group_name_H-M   'P 1'
#
loop_
_entity.id
_entity.type
_entity.pdbx_description
1 polymer ?
#
loop_
_entity_poly.entity_id
_entity_poly.type
_entity_poly.pdbx_seq_one_letter_code
_entity_poly.pdbx_strand_id
1 'polypeptide(L)'
;HVARTSSGKSNFFAKRPKKTDSAKQEVDRFLTDESEAMESIIAYKRIKKIFIRYNVILPSSASSERLFSKSKLLLQRTRQNIGDENFEKQLLVAANI
;
A
#
# COMPACT_ATOMS: atom_id res chain seq x y z
N HIS A 1 -15.08 -2.72 -58.33
CA HIS A 1 -14.54 -1.46 -57.78
C HIS A 1 -14.95 -1.31 -56.32
N VAL A 2 -13.96 -1.09 -55.46
CA VAL A 2 -14.00 -0.48 -54.11
C VAL A 2 -14.67 -1.27 -52.97
N ALA A 3 -13.80 -1.89 -52.16
CA ALA A 3 -14.05 -2.19 -50.76
C ALA A 3 -14.22 -0.91 -49.93
N ARG A 4 -15.12 -0.92 -48.93
CA ARG A 4 -15.00 0.00 -47.80
C ARG A 4 -15.50 -0.66 -46.51
N THR A 5 -14.53 -1.00 -45.69
CA THR A 5 -14.68 -1.36 -44.27
C THR A 5 -15.13 -0.13 -43.47
N SER A 6 -15.89 -0.34 -42.39
CA SER A 6 -15.62 0.36 -41.12
C SER A 6 -16.46 -0.23 -39.98
N SER A 7 -15.78 -1.08 -39.23
CA SER A 7 -16.11 -1.55 -37.88
C SER A 7 -16.45 -0.37 -36.95
N GLY A 8 -17.73 -0.21 -36.64
CA GLY A 8 -18.20 0.66 -35.56
C GLY A 8 -18.05 -0.03 -34.20
N LYS A 9 -16.83 -0.16 -33.69
CA LYS A 9 -16.60 -0.50 -32.27
C LYS A 9 -16.50 0.81 -31.50
N SER A 10 -17.53 1.14 -30.72
CA SER A 10 -17.43 2.21 -29.73
C SER A 10 -16.38 1.80 -28.70
N ASN A 11 -15.42 2.70 -28.46
CA ASN A 11 -14.25 2.41 -27.64
C ASN A 11 -14.63 2.27 -26.16
N PHE A 12 -14.88 1.03 -25.72
CA PHE A 12 -15.16 0.64 -24.33
C PHE A 12 -14.09 1.13 -23.33
N PHE A 13 -12.85 1.33 -23.78
CA PHE A 13 -11.72 1.77 -22.97
C PHE A 13 -11.34 3.25 -23.16
N ALA A 14 -12.27 4.12 -23.57
CA ALA A 14 -12.03 5.56 -23.59
C ALA A 14 -11.85 6.07 -22.15
N LYS A 15 -10.68 5.84 -21.56
CA LYS A 15 -10.23 6.47 -20.32
C LYS A 15 -10.27 7.96 -20.57
N ARG A 16 -11.28 8.61 -19.99
CA ARG A 16 -11.36 10.07 -19.98
C ARG A 16 -10.07 10.59 -19.34
N PRO A 17 -9.32 11.50 -19.98
CA PRO A 17 -8.20 12.13 -19.33
C PRO A 17 -8.75 12.88 -18.11
N LYS A 18 -8.50 12.36 -16.91
CA LYS A 18 -8.74 13.14 -15.68
C LYS A 18 -7.76 14.31 -15.76
N LYS A 19 -8.28 15.55 -15.78
CA LYS A 19 -7.45 16.75 -15.66
C LYS A 19 -6.51 16.52 -14.48
N THR A 20 -5.21 16.52 -14.75
CA THR A 20 -4.20 16.41 -13.70
C THR A 20 -4.13 17.77 -13.04
N ASP A 21 -4.69 17.88 -11.85
CA ASP A 21 -4.53 19.09 -11.06
C ASP A 21 -3.06 19.34 -10.77
N SER A 22 -2.69 20.62 -10.71
CA SER A 22 -1.38 21.00 -10.20
C SER A 22 -1.21 20.56 -8.75
N ALA A 23 0.02 20.44 -8.27
CA ALA A 23 0.29 20.02 -6.88
C ALA A 23 -0.46 20.90 -5.87
N LYS A 24 -0.49 22.22 -6.13
CA LYS A 24 -1.16 23.20 -5.26
C LYS A 24 -2.66 22.98 -5.24
N GLN A 25 -3.28 22.82 -6.41
CA GLN A 25 -4.72 22.58 -6.53
C GLN A 25 -5.16 21.27 -5.86
N GLU A 26 -4.33 20.22 -5.93
CA GLU A 26 -4.63 18.96 -5.24
C GLU A 26 -4.61 19.13 -3.71
N VAL A 27 -3.66 19.89 -3.19
CA VAL A 27 -3.56 20.22 -1.75
C VAL A 27 -4.74 21.10 -1.31
N ASP A 28 -5.03 22.16 -2.06
CA ASP A 28 -6.14 23.07 -1.73
C ASP A 28 -7.46 22.31 -1.66
N ARG A 29 -7.72 21.42 -2.64
CA ARG A 29 -8.93 20.59 -2.64
C ARG A 29 -9.01 19.65 -1.44
N PHE A 30 -7.90 19.02 -1.08
CA PHE A 30 -7.85 18.12 0.07
C PHE A 30 -8.06 18.86 1.39
N LEU A 31 -7.52 20.07 1.54
CA LEU A 31 -7.71 20.88 2.75
C LEU A 31 -9.12 21.44 2.89
N THR A 32 -9.84 21.62 1.78
CA THR A 32 -11.25 22.05 1.76
C THR A 32 -12.25 20.88 1.80
N ASP A 33 -11.76 19.64 1.70
CA ASP A 33 -12.62 18.46 1.73
C ASP A 33 -13.06 18.18 3.17
N GLU A 34 -14.37 18.08 3.40
CA GLU A 34 -14.95 17.78 4.72
C GLU A 34 -15.02 16.26 4.98
N SER A 35 -14.59 15.43 4.03
CA SER A 35 -14.66 13.98 4.16
C SER A 35 -13.64 13.42 5.15
N GLU A 36 -14.13 12.83 6.24
CA GLU A 36 -13.30 12.06 7.19
C GLU A 36 -13.08 10.60 6.76
N ALA A 37 -13.74 10.17 5.68
CA ALA A 37 -13.64 8.79 5.20
C ALA A 37 -12.24 8.50 4.64
N MET A 38 -11.64 7.36 4.99
CA MET A 38 -10.31 6.97 4.52
C MET A 38 -10.27 6.79 2.99
N GLU A 39 -11.40 6.41 2.40
CA GLU A 39 -11.58 6.23 0.96
C GLU A 39 -11.41 7.54 0.19
N SER A 40 -11.65 8.71 0.84
CA SER A 40 -11.47 10.03 0.23
C SER A 40 -10.03 10.25 -0.25
N ILE A 41 -9.04 9.70 0.47
CA ILE A 41 -7.62 9.80 0.13
C ILE A 41 -7.30 9.12 -1.20
N ILE A 42 -8.13 8.17 -1.66
CA ILE A 42 -7.95 7.51 -2.97
C ILE A 42 -8.14 8.50 -4.14
N ALA A 43 -8.94 9.56 -3.94
CA ALA A 43 -9.14 10.60 -4.93
C ALA A 43 -7.86 11.45 -5.17
N TYR A 44 -6.99 11.55 -4.17
CA TYR A 44 -5.79 12.41 -4.18
C TYR A 44 -4.50 11.59 -4.33
N LYS A 45 -4.05 11.41 -5.58
CA LYS A 45 -2.93 10.50 -5.91
C LYS A 45 -1.60 10.89 -5.26
N ARG A 46 -1.27 12.19 -5.16
CA ARG A 46 0.00 12.65 -4.57
C ARG A 46 -0.09 12.66 -3.05
N ILE A 47 -1.23 13.09 -2.51
CA ILE A 47 -1.46 13.12 -1.07
C ILE A 47 -1.47 11.69 -0.51
N LYS A 48 -2.08 10.73 -1.20
CA LYS A 48 -1.97 9.30 -0.86
C LYS A 48 -0.51 8.82 -0.75
N LYS A 49 0.37 9.24 -1.66
CA LYS A 49 1.79 8.86 -1.60
C LYS A 49 2.49 9.46 -0.38
N ILE A 50 2.19 10.72 -0.07
CA ILE A 50 2.72 11.39 1.13
C ILE A 50 2.18 10.70 2.39
N PHE A 51 0.89 10.42 2.43
CA PHE A 51 0.24 9.71 3.52
C PHE A 51 0.90 8.36 3.80
N ILE A 52 1.11 7.54 2.76
CA ILE A 52 1.82 6.26 2.92
C ILE A 52 3.26 6.48 3.40
N ARG A 53 3.95 7.49 2.87
CA ARG A 53 5.36 7.72 3.21
C ARG A 53 5.58 8.21 4.63
N TYR A 54 4.68 9.06 5.14
CA TYR A 54 4.90 9.79 6.41
C TYR A 54 3.95 9.35 7.54
N ASN A 55 2.74 8.89 7.24
CA ASN A 55 1.83 8.37 8.28
C ASN A 55 1.99 6.87 8.51
N VAL A 56 2.56 6.13 7.55
CA VAL A 56 3.03 4.75 7.75
C VAL A 56 4.50 4.76 8.12
N ILE A 57 4.90 5.70 8.99
CA ILE A 57 6.06 5.44 9.84
C ILE A 57 5.59 4.35 10.78
N LEU A 58 5.77 3.09 10.37
CA LEU A 58 5.79 2.00 11.31
C LEU A 58 6.71 2.48 12.44
N PRO A 59 6.27 2.49 13.71
CA PRO A 59 7.21 2.55 14.81
C PRO A 59 8.10 1.33 14.64
N SER A 60 9.24 1.50 13.98
CA SER A 60 10.16 0.42 13.64
C SER A 60 10.55 -0.34 14.92
N SER A 61 10.64 0.38 16.04
CA SER A 61 10.75 -0.16 17.38
C SER A 61 9.52 -0.98 17.78
N ALA A 62 8.30 -0.43 17.84
CA ALA A 62 7.15 -1.20 18.34
C ALA A 62 6.80 -2.42 17.45
N SER A 63 7.03 -2.34 16.13
CA SER A 63 6.85 -3.48 15.24
C SER A 63 7.94 -4.55 15.44
N SER A 64 9.19 -4.14 15.61
CA SER A 64 10.28 -5.08 15.91
C SER A 64 10.15 -5.64 17.33
N GLU A 65 9.75 -4.86 18.33
CA GLU A 65 9.43 -5.31 19.68
C GLU A 65 8.28 -6.32 19.69
N ARG A 66 7.22 -6.11 18.90
CA ARG A 66 6.15 -7.11 18.73
C ARG A 66 6.65 -8.39 18.09
N LEU A 67 7.53 -8.26 17.08
CA LEU A 67 8.20 -9.39 16.43
C LEU A 67 9.08 -10.16 17.42
N PHE A 68 9.90 -9.47 18.20
CA PHE A 68 10.77 -10.07 19.22
C PHE A 68 10.00 -10.59 20.43
N SER A 69 8.86 -9.99 20.76
CA SER A 69 7.96 -10.52 21.79
C SER A 69 7.35 -11.85 21.33
N LYS A 70 6.96 -11.97 20.05
CA LYS A 70 6.55 -13.27 19.46
C LYS A 70 7.74 -14.23 19.36
N SER A 71 8.94 -13.74 19.03
CA SER A 71 10.13 -14.58 18.87
C SER A 71 10.60 -15.23 20.17
N LYS A 72 10.25 -14.67 21.35
CA LYS A 72 10.50 -15.32 22.65
C LYS A 72 9.93 -16.75 22.74
N LEU A 73 8.82 -17.03 22.05
CA LEU A 73 8.25 -18.38 21.97
C LEU A 73 9.05 -19.32 21.07
N LEU A 74 9.67 -18.78 20.01
CA LEU A 74 10.55 -19.52 19.10
C LEU A 74 11.93 -19.78 19.74
N LEU A 75 12.40 -18.84 20.56
CA LEU A 75 13.64 -18.92 21.36
C LEU A 75 13.48 -19.72 22.65
N GLN A 76 12.32 -20.37 22.88
CA GLN A 76 12.15 -21.21 24.07
C GLN A 76 13.18 -22.34 24.10
N ARG A 77 13.64 -22.64 25.32
CA ARG A 77 14.64 -23.66 25.66
C ARG A 77 14.32 -25.06 25.14
N THR A 78 13.12 -25.32 24.62
CA THR A 78 12.70 -26.59 24.03
C THR A 78 13.11 -26.75 22.56
N ARG A 79 13.58 -25.67 21.90
CA ARG A 79 13.98 -25.64 20.47
C ARG A 79 15.49 -25.41 20.27
N GLN A 80 16.33 -26.07 21.07
CA GLN A 80 17.78 -25.82 21.16
C GLN A 80 18.61 -26.13 19.88
N ASN A 81 18.00 -26.70 18.84
CA ASN A 81 18.67 -27.12 17.60
C ASN A 81 18.07 -26.43 16.35
N ILE A 82 17.74 -25.15 16.44
CA ILE A 82 17.37 -24.34 15.27
C ILE A 82 18.54 -23.41 14.97
N GLY A 83 19.20 -23.63 13.83
CA GLY A 83 20.22 -22.70 13.33
C GLY A 83 19.60 -21.38 12.88
N ASP A 84 20.39 -20.31 12.86
CA ASP A 84 19.95 -18.93 12.59
C ASP A 84 19.07 -18.79 11.34
N GLU A 85 19.45 -19.46 10.24
CA GLU A 85 18.69 -19.42 8.99
C GLU A 85 17.27 -19.99 9.11
N ASN A 86 17.11 -21.07 9.88
CA ASN A 86 15.79 -21.68 10.12
C ASN A 86 14.98 -20.89 11.15
N PHE A 87 15.65 -20.20 12.07
CA PHE A 87 15.02 -19.29 13.02
C PHE A 87 14.40 -18.08 12.28
N GLU A 88 15.15 -17.44 11.40
CA GLU A 88 14.67 -16.32 10.60
C GLU A 88 13.47 -16.71 9.73
N LYS A 89 13.51 -17.89 9.10
CA LYS A 89 12.40 -18.43 8.32
C LYS A 89 11.15 -18.67 9.17
N GLN A 90 11.29 -19.24 10.37
CA GLN A 90 10.17 -19.45 11.28
C GLN A 90 9.60 -18.13 11.81
N LEU A 91 10.46 -17.15 12.06
CA LEU A 91 10.05 -15.82 12.51
C LEU A 91 9.26 -15.08 11.42
N LEU A 92 9.70 -15.15 10.16
CA LEU A 92 8.98 -14.60 9.01
C LEU A 92 7.59 -15.23 8.84
N VAL A 93 7.50 -16.56 8.97
CA VAL A 93 6.22 -17.26 8.90
C VAL A 93 5.30 -16.85 10.06
N ALA A 94 5.80 -16.77 11.28
CA ALA A 94 5.02 -16.36 12.46
C ALA A 94 4.61 -14.87 12.48
N ALA A 95 5.30 -14.04 11.71
CA ALA A 95 4.96 -12.63 11.55
C ALA A 95 3.84 -12.40 10.53
N ASN A 96 3.73 -13.28 9.53
CA ASN A 96 2.79 -13.18 8.41
C ASN A 96 1.51 -14.03 8.60
N ILE A 97 1.42 -14.80 9.70
CA ILE A 97 0.22 -15.50 10.17
C ILE A 97 -0.45 -14.66 11.27
#